data_AF-A0A0G1RMJ6-F1
#
_entry.id   AF-A0A0G1RMJ6-F1
#
_cell.length_a   1.000
_cell.length_b   1.000
_cell.length_c   1.000
_cell.angle_alpha   90.00
_cell.angle_beta   90.00
_cell.angle_gamma   90.00
#
_symmetry.space_group_name_H-M   'P 1'
#
loop_
_entity.id
_entity.type
_entity.pdbx_description
1 polymer ?
#
loop_
_entity_poly.entity_id
_entity_poly.type
_entity_poly.pdbx_seq_one_letter_code
_entity_poly.pdbx_strand_id
1 'polypeptide(L)'
;MENLLNNIFPEICIVCNKPAYGSLCYLCTAKCVKLKNGFCVVCEGLAVDGVTHANCASANVPSKIFSCFEYAGVAAQCIKKSKYAQKEFAALKTLTAVGARWLKKVGWEYKGYVLVPVPVSAQRMRERGFNQSELISLVLAKELELKTNHKSRPAKKGEGNRRPTRA
;
A
#
# COMPACT_ATOMS: atom_id res chain seq x y z
N MET A 1 -12.48 19.25 12.88
CA MET A 1 -11.60 20.45 12.84
C MET A 1 -10.29 20.23 12.07
N GLU A 2 -10.13 19.16 11.27
CA GLU A 2 -8.90 18.92 10.48
C GLU A 2 -8.87 19.69 9.15
N ASN A 3 -10.01 20.17 8.64
CA ASN A 3 -10.11 20.78 7.31
C ASN A 3 -9.58 22.23 7.21
N LEU A 4 -9.55 23.00 8.29
CA LEU A 4 -9.15 24.43 8.21
C LEU A 4 -7.63 24.60 8.13
N LEU A 5 -6.87 23.78 8.87
CA LEU A 5 -5.41 23.81 8.87
C LEU A 5 -4.83 23.36 7.52
N ASN A 6 -5.45 22.39 6.86
CA ASN A 6 -5.03 21.92 5.54
C ASN A 6 -5.20 22.99 4.44
N ASN A 7 -6.07 23.98 4.64
CA ASN A 7 -6.24 25.08 3.68
C ASN A 7 -5.11 26.13 3.82
N ILE A 8 -4.55 26.28 5.02
CA ILE A 8 -3.51 27.27 5.33
C ILE A 8 -2.11 26.65 5.19
N PHE A 9 -1.98 25.36 5.51
CA PHE A 9 -0.73 24.59 5.40
C PHE A 9 -0.98 23.25 4.68
N PRO A 10 -1.29 23.27 3.38
CA PRO A 10 -1.54 22.05 2.63
C PRO A 10 -0.28 21.18 2.54
N GLU A 11 -0.46 19.87 2.60
CA GLU A 11 0.60 18.94 2.23
C GLU A 11 0.99 19.13 0.76
N ILE A 12 2.21 18.72 0.41
CA ILE A 12 2.70 18.76 -0.96
C ILE A 12 2.61 17.36 -1.57
N CYS A 13 2.01 17.26 -2.76
CA CYS A 13 1.96 16.02 -3.51
C CYS A 13 3.38 15.54 -3.87
N ILE A 14 3.75 14.32 -3.48
CA ILE A 14 5.10 13.78 -3.68
C ILE A 14 5.46 13.56 -5.16
N VAL A 15 4.48 13.63 -6.07
CA VAL A 15 4.70 13.39 -7.51
C VAL A 15 4.79 14.70 -8.29
N CYS A 16 3.84 15.62 -8.11
CA CYS A 16 3.79 16.86 -8.89
C CYS A 16 4.23 18.12 -8.12
N ASN A 17 4.55 17.99 -6.83
CA ASN A 17 4.97 19.07 -5.94
C ASN A 17 3.96 20.23 -5.81
N LYS A 18 2.67 19.97 -6.10
CA LYS A 18 1.59 20.95 -5.90
C LYS A 18 0.89 20.75 -4.54
N PRO A 19 0.29 21.80 -3.95
CA PRO A 19 -0.56 21.69 -2.77
C PRO A 19 -1.67 20.64 -2.93
N ALA A 20 -1.90 19.86 -1.87
CA ALA A 20 -2.84 18.74 -1.88
C ALA A 20 -3.38 18.42 -0.48
N TYR A 21 -4.59 17.87 -0.44
CA TYR A 21 -5.15 17.23 0.76
C TYR A 21 -4.55 15.83 0.90
N GLY A 22 -3.33 15.78 1.41
CA GLY A 22 -2.53 14.57 1.55
C GLY A 22 -1.39 14.45 0.54
N SER A 23 -0.41 13.60 0.86
CA SER A 23 0.80 13.35 0.06
C SER A 23 0.63 12.92 -1.41
N LEU A 24 -0.56 12.54 -1.86
CA LEU A 24 -0.85 12.25 -3.28
C LEU A 24 -2.14 12.93 -3.70
N CYS A 25 -2.06 13.91 -4.59
CA CYS A 25 -3.24 14.65 -5.03
C CYS A 25 -4.17 13.82 -5.93
N TYR A 26 -5.43 14.24 -6.03
CA TYR A 26 -6.43 13.60 -6.88
C TYR A 26 -6.00 13.52 -8.35
N LEU A 27 -5.41 14.60 -8.90
CA LEU A 27 -4.96 14.64 -10.30
C LEU A 27 -3.85 13.63 -10.59
N CYS A 28 -2.91 13.44 -9.65
CA CYS A 28 -1.88 12.40 -9.78
C CYS A 28 -2.48 11.01 -9.63
N THR A 29 -3.37 10.82 -8.64
CA THR A 29 -4.08 9.56 -8.44
C THR A 29 -4.87 9.13 -9.69
N ALA A 30 -5.53 10.08 -10.36
CA ALA A 30 -6.29 9.83 -11.59
C ALA A 30 -5.41 9.41 -12.78
N LYS A 31 -4.11 9.75 -12.77
CA LYS A 31 -3.14 9.33 -13.79
C LYS A 31 -2.58 7.93 -13.55
N CYS A 32 -2.89 7.28 -12.44
CA CYS A 32 -2.49 5.89 -12.23
C CYS A 32 -3.27 4.98 -13.19
N VAL A 33 -2.54 4.27 -14.06
CA VAL A 33 -3.14 3.33 -15.00
C VAL A 33 -3.62 2.09 -14.24
N LYS A 34 -4.92 1.85 -14.24
CA LYS A 34 -5.53 0.67 -13.61
C LYS A 34 -5.44 -0.52 -14.55
N LEU A 35 -5.14 -1.69 -14.00
CA LEU A 35 -5.22 -2.94 -14.76
C LEU A 35 -6.69 -3.32 -14.94
N LYS A 36 -7.08 -3.51 -16.20
CA LYS A 36 -8.45 -3.89 -16.59
C LYS A 36 -8.68 -5.39 -16.48
N ASN A 37 -7.63 -6.18 -16.66
CA ASN A 37 -7.67 -7.64 -16.67
C ASN A 37 -6.86 -8.20 -15.51
N GLY A 38 -7.26 -9.38 -15.03
CA GLY A 38 -6.42 -10.22 -14.19
C GLY A 38 -5.42 -11.02 -15.02
N PHE A 39 -4.38 -11.50 -14.36
CA PHE A 39 -3.32 -12.32 -14.96
C PHE A 39 -3.05 -13.54 -14.08
N CYS A 40 -2.62 -14.64 -14.69
CA CYS A 40 -2.14 -15.80 -13.96
C CYS A 40 -0.79 -15.47 -13.31
N VAL A 41 -0.61 -15.83 -12.04
CA VAL A 41 0.63 -15.53 -11.29
C VAL A 41 1.87 -16.29 -11.81
N VAL A 42 1.66 -17.33 -12.63
CA VAL A 42 2.74 -18.22 -13.11
C VAL A 42 3.11 -17.93 -14.56
N CYS A 43 2.14 -17.99 -15.47
CA CYS A 43 2.41 -17.83 -16.91
C CYS A 43 2.15 -16.40 -17.42
N GLU A 44 1.65 -15.51 -16.56
CA GLU A 44 1.32 -14.11 -16.88
C GLU A 44 0.25 -13.93 -17.97
N GLY A 45 -0.37 -15.00 -18.45
CA GLY A 45 -1.49 -14.95 -19.38
C GLY A 45 -2.75 -14.38 -18.73
N LEU A 46 -3.70 -13.90 -19.56
CA LEU A 46 -4.98 -13.37 -19.08
C LEU A 46 -5.71 -14.41 -18.23
N ALA A 47 -6.20 -13.95 -17.08
CA ALA A 47 -6.94 -14.78 -16.14
C ALA A 47 -8.19 -14.05 -15.65
N VAL A 48 -9.33 -14.74 -15.72
CA VAL A 48 -10.58 -14.28 -15.11
C VAL A 48 -10.34 -14.11 -13.61
N ASP A 49 -10.62 -12.92 -13.10
CA ASP A 49 -10.41 -12.56 -11.69
C ASP A 49 -9.01 -12.89 -11.15
N GLY A 50 -7.99 -12.91 -12.01
CA GLY A 50 -6.62 -13.23 -11.63
C GLY A 50 -6.43 -14.65 -11.07
N VAL A 51 -7.34 -15.58 -11.40
CA VAL A 51 -7.25 -16.99 -11.00
C VAL A 51 -6.06 -17.66 -11.70
N THR A 52 -5.25 -18.37 -10.93
CA THR A 52 -4.16 -19.19 -11.49
C THR A 52 -4.73 -20.29 -12.37
N HIS A 53 -4.24 -20.42 -13.62
CA HIS A 53 -4.72 -21.45 -14.55
C HIS A 53 -4.53 -22.85 -13.97
N ALA A 54 -5.40 -23.79 -14.33
CA ALA A 54 -5.34 -25.17 -13.86
C ALA A 54 -3.97 -25.83 -14.11
N ASN A 55 -3.39 -25.60 -15.29
CA ASN A 55 -2.07 -26.15 -15.67
C ASN A 55 -0.90 -25.45 -14.95
N CYS A 56 -1.15 -24.31 -14.31
CA CYS A 56 -0.16 -23.56 -13.53
C CYS A 56 -0.30 -23.79 -12.02
N ALA A 57 -1.41 -24.37 -11.57
CA ALA A 57 -1.71 -24.56 -10.17
C ALA A 57 -0.83 -25.65 -9.55
N SER A 58 -0.31 -25.41 -8.36
CA SER A 58 0.40 -26.39 -7.54
C SER A 58 0.29 -26.03 -6.06
N ALA A 59 0.69 -26.93 -5.16
CA ALA A 59 0.54 -26.76 -3.71
C ALA A 59 1.21 -25.48 -3.16
N ASN A 60 2.27 -24.99 -3.83
CA ASN A 60 3.06 -23.83 -3.37
C ASN A 60 2.78 -22.55 -4.16
N VAL A 61 1.78 -22.55 -5.04
CA VAL A 61 1.44 -21.41 -5.89
C VAL A 61 0.17 -20.74 -5.39
N PRO A 62 0.12 -19.40 -5.28
CA PRO A 62 -1.11 -18.69 -4.95
C PRO A 62 -2.24 -19.05 -5.90
N SER A 63 -3.44 -19.28 -5.38
CA SER A 63 -4.61 -19.63 -6.20
C SER A 63 -5.14 -18.44 -7.02
N LYS A 64 -4.90 -17.21 -6.56
CA LYS A 64 -5.26 -15.97 -7.25
C LYS A 64 -4.22 -14.88 -7.01
N ILE A 65 -4.13 -13.93 -7.94
CA ILE A 65 -3.37 -12.68 -7.79
C ILE A 65 -4.23 -11.49 -8.18
N PHE A 66 -4.08 -10.39 -7.42
CA PHE A 66 -4.72 -9.13 -7.74
C PHE A 66 -3.68 -8.02 -7.83
N SER A 67 -3.69 -7.32 -8.96
CA SER A 67 -2.86 -6.15 -9.22
C SER A 67 -3.77 -4.99 -9.61
N CYS A 68 -3.75 -3.90 -8.85
CA CYS A 68 -4.64 -2.76 -9.12
C CYS A 68 -4.12 -1.85 -10.23
N PHE A 69 -2.80 -1.66 -10.29
CA PHE A 69 -2.18 -0.68 -11.17
C PHE A 69 -1.07 -1.32 -11.99
N GLU A 70 -0.88 -0.81 -13.20
CA GLU A 70 0.34 -1.04 -13.96
C GLU A 70 1.53 -0.40 -13.22
N TYR A 71 2.68 -1.07 -13.21
CA TYR A 71 3.90 -0.53 -12.61
C TYR A 71 4.56 0.53 -13.52
N ALA A 72 3.84 1.61 -13.79
CA ALA A 72 4.27 2.70 -14.65
C ALA A 72 3.85 4.07 -14.08
N GLY A 73 4.41 5.13 -14.65
CA GLY A 73 4.02 6.52 -14.37
C GLY A 73 3.93 6.86 -12.87
N VAL A 74 2.79 7.43 -12.47
CA VAL A 74 2.55 7.90 -11.09
C VAL A 74 2.62 6.76 -10.08
N ALA A 75 2.06 5.58 -10.40
CA ALA A 75 2.04 4.45 -9.48
C ALA A 75 3.47 3.97 -9.18
N ALA A 76 4.31 3.81 -10.21
CA ALA A 76 5.71 3.45 -10.04
C ALA A 76 6.50 4.49 -9.24
N GLN A 77 6.26 5.79 -9.48
CA GLN A 77 6.90 6.87 -8.72
C GLN A 77 6.51 6.84 -7.24
N CYS A 78 5.22 6.66 -6.93
CA CYS A 78 4.74 6.53 -5.56
C CYS A 78 5.41 5.34 -4.87
N ILE A 79 5.39 4.15 -5.49
CA ILE A 79 6.00 2.94 -4.92
C ILE A 79 7.51 3.11 -4.70
N LYS A 80 8.22 3.79 -5.62
CA LYS A 80 9.66 4.05 -5.47
C LYS A 80 9.95 5.04 -4.35
N LYS A 81 9.21 6.16 -4.28
CA LYS A 81 9.38 7.18 -3.23
C LYS A 81 9.01 6.63 -1.86
N SER A 82 7.93 5.87 -1.73
CA SER A 82 7.56 5.16 -0.48
C SER A 82 8.59 4.09 -0.02
N LYS A 83 9.82 4.04 -0.54
CA LYS A 83 10.89 3.22 0.01
C LYS A 83 11.81 3.97 0.98
N TYR A 84 11.79 5.31 1.00
CA TYR A 84 12.87 6.09 1.59
C TYR A 84 12.47 7.06 2.72
N ALA A 85 11.20 7.48 2.85
CA ALA A 85 10.78 8.33 3.98
C ALA A 85 9.38 8.05 4.56
N GLN A 86 9.21 8.35 5.85
CA GLN A 86 7.95 8.23 6.60
C GLN A 86 6.78 9.02 6.01
N LYS A 87 7.06 10.23 5.50
CA LYS A 87 6.03 11.07 4.85
C LYS A 87 5.59 10.52 3.49
N GLU A 88 6.41 9.70 2.84
CA GLU A 88 6.11 9.13 1.52
C GLU A 88 5.19 7.90 1.61
N PHE A 89 4.86 7.41 2.82
CA PHE A 89 3.86 6.33 3.01
C PHE A 89 2.44 6.77 2.78
N ALA A 90 2.12 8.03 3.00
CA ALA A 90 0.74 8.49 2.83
C ALA A 90 0.28 8.30 1.36
N ALA A 91 1.20 8.37 0.39
CA ALA A 91 0.88 8.12 -1.01
C ALA A 91 0.58 6.64 -1.26
N LEU A 92 1.34 5.74 -0.62
CA LEU A 92 1.07 4.31 -0.66
C LEU A 92 -0.28 3.98 -0.02
N LYS A 93 -0.63 4.61 1.11
CA LYS A 93 -1.97 4.47 1.73
C LYS A 93 -3.08 4.91 0.78
N THR A 94 -2.93 6.05 0.11
CA THR A 94 -3.90 6.54 -0.89
C THR A 94 -4.05 5.54 -2.03
N LEU A 95 -2.95 5.03 -2.59
CA LEU A 95 -3.01 4.02 -3.65
C LEU A 95 -3.65 2.71 -3.17
N THR A 96 -3.33 2.26 -1.95
CA THR A 96 -3.95 1.07 -1.37
C THR A 96 -5.45 1.25 -1.17
N ALA A 97 -5.92 2.41 -0.70
CA ALA A 97 -7.35 2.68 -0.56
C ALA A 97 -8.08 2.75 -1.92
N VAL A 98 -7.43 3.26 -2.97
CA VAL A 98 -7.96 3.17 -4.34
C VAL A 98 -8.03 1.71 -4.79
N GLY A 99 -6.99 0.92 -4.52
CA GLY A 99 -6.95 -0.50 -4.86
C GLY A 99 -7.95 -1.36 -4.11
N ALA A 100 -8.20 -1.07 -2.83
CA ALA A 100 -9.22 -1.75 -2.03
C ALA A 100 -10.62 -1.52 -2.62
N ARG A 101 -10.93 -0.26 -2.99
CA ARG A 101 -12.19 0.08 -3.68
C ARG A 101 -12.30 -0.60 -5.03
N TRP A 102 -11.20 -0.77 -5.75
CA TRP A 102 -11.19 -1.53 -7.01
C TRP A 102 -11.46 -3.01 -6.77
N LEU A 103 -10.80 -3.61 -5.78
CA LEU A 103 -11.01 -5.02 -5.40
C LEU A 103 -12.48 -5.30 -5.03
N LYS A 104 -13.11 -4.40 -4.27
CA LYS A 104 -14.56 -4.49 -3.97
C LYS A 104 -15.43 -4.50 -5.22
N LYS A 105 -15.07 -3.70 -6.25
CA LYS A 105 -15.82 -3.65 -7.52
C LYS A 105 -15.64 -4.89 -8.38
N VAL A 106 -14.46 -5.53 -8.32
CA VAL A 106 -14.22 -6.81 -8.99
C VAL A 106 -15.05 -7.94 -8.34
N GLY A 107 -15.52 -7.75 -7.11
CA GLY A 107 -16.46 -8.68 -6.48
C GLY A 107 -15.80 -9.94 -5.94
N TRP A 108 -14.50 -9.90 -5.63
CA TRP A 108 -13.84 -11.01 -4.95
C TRP A 108 -14.51 -11.30 -3.61
N GLU A 109 -14.83 -12.56 -3.37
CA GLU A 109 -15.24 -13.03 -2.06
C GLU A 109 -14.01 -13.37 -1.22
N TYR A 110 -13.90 -12.73 -0.06
CA TYR A 110 -12.79 -12.89 0.89
C TYR A 110 -13.30 -13.21 2.30
N LYS A 111 -14.51 -13.75 2.42
CA LYS A 111 -15.09 -14.14 3.71
C LYS A 111 -14.20 -15.20 4.37
N GLY A 112 -13.81 -14.96 5.62
CA GLY A 112 -12.93 -15.85 6.38
C GLY A 112 -11.44 -15.73 6.04
N TYR A 113 -11.06 -14.82 5.14
CA TYR A 113 -9.65 -14.60 4.82
C TYR A 113 -8.95 -13.82 5.94
N VAL A 114 -7.65 -14.04 6.08
CA VAL A 114 -6.78 -13.28 6.98
C VAL A 114 -5.69 -12.61 6.15
N LEU A 115 -5.48 -11.32 6.38
CA LEU A 115 -4.41 -10.58 5.72
C LEU A 115 -3.08 -10.83 6.43
N VAL A 116 -2.12 -11.39 5.69
CA VAL A 116 -0.77 -11.65 6.16
C VAL A 116 0.21 -10.80 5.36
N PRO A 117 0.84 -9.77 5.96
CA PRO A 117 1.84 -8.99 5.24
C PRO A 117 3.11 -9.82 5.04
N VAL A 118 3.67 -9.77 3.83
CA VAL A 118 4.98 -10.39 3.56
C VAL A 118 6.05 -9.70 4.40
N PRO A 119 6.84 -10.43 5.21
CA PRO A 119 7.85 -9.83 6.07
C PRO A 119 8.99 -9.22 5.24
N VAL A 120 9.50 -8.09 5.70
CA VAL A 120 10.71 -7.48 5.15
C VAL A 120 11.94 -8.02 5.91
N SER A 121 13.10 -8.10 5.26
CA SER A 121 14.33 -8.54 5.92
C SER A 121 14.75 -7.59 7.05
N ALA A 122 15.44 -8.12 8.07
CA ALA A 122 15.88 -7.33 9.22
C ALA A 122 16.80 -6.16 8.81
N GLN A 123 17.64 -6.35 7.79
CA GLN A 123 18.46 -5.27 7.23
C GLN A 123 17.60 -4.14 6.65
N ARG A 124 16.67 -4.47 5.74
CA ARG A 124 15.77 -3.48 5.14
C ARG A 124 14.85 -2.83 6.17
N MET A 125 14.44 -3.56 7.21
CA MET A 125 13.70 -3.01 8.35
C MET A 125 14.52 -1.97 9.12
N ARG A 126 15.84 -2.18 9.29
CA ARG A 126 16.72 -1.18 9.92
C ARG A 126 16.98 0.02 9.01
N GLU A 127 17.22 -0.21 7.72
CA GLU A 127 17.47 0.84 6.73
C GLU A 127 16.26 1.77 6.57
N ARG A 128 15.06 1.20 6.50
CA ARG A 128 13.83 1.94 6.18
C ARG A 128 12.99 2.26 7.42
N GLY A 129 13.07 1.45 8.47
CA GLY A 129 12.33 1.61 9.73
C GLY A 129 10.92 0.99 9.76
N PHE A 130 10.46 0.37 8.66
CA PHE A 130 9.09 -0.17 8.53
C PHE A 130 9.00 -1.26 7.45
N ASN A 131 7.87 -1.98 7.44
CA ASN A 131 7.50 -2.93 6.39
C ASN A 131 6.39 -2.35 5.48
N GLN A 132 6.67 -2.14 4.19
CA GLN A 132 5.66 -1.65 3.23
C GLN A 132 4.40 -2.52 3.21
N SER A 133 4.57 -3.85 3.20
CA SER A 133 3.46 -4.79 3.09
C SER A 133 2.58 -4.76 4.34
N GLU A 134 3.15 -4.42 5.50
CA GLU A 134 2.39 -4.23 6.74
C GLU A 134 1.48 -3.00 6.66
N LEU A 135 1.98 -1.89 6.12
CA LEU A 135 1.18 -0.68 5.92
C LEU A 135 0.04 -0.92 4.92
N ILE A 136 0.32 -1.61 3.81
CA ILE A 136 -0.69 -2.00 2.83
C ILE A 136 -1.75 -2.90 3.50
N SER A 137 -1.32 -3.89 4.27
CA SER A 137 -2.22 -4.80 4.99
C SER A 137 -3.15 -4.06 5.95
N LEU A 138 -2.64 -3.11 6.73
CA LEU A 138 -3.45 -2.31 7.66
C LEU A 138 -4.54 -1.50 6.94
N VAL A 139 -4.21 -0.90 5.78
CA VAL A 139 -5.19 -0.16 5.00
C VAL A 139 -6.22 -1.10 4.38
N LEU A 140 -5.79 -2.22 3.80
CA LEU A 140 -6.71 -3.22 3.25
C LEU A 140 -7.63 -3.81 4.32
N ALA A 141 -7.13 -4.07 5.52
CA ALA A 141 -7.90 -4.58 6.63
C ALA A 141 -9.03 -3.64 7.03
N LYS A 142 -8.71 -2.35 7.13
CA LYS A 142 -9.70 -1.32 7.41
C LYS A 142 -10.74 -1.20 6.29
N GLU A 143 -10.29 -1.18 5.04
CA GLU A 143 -11.18 -1.00 3.89
C GLU A 143 -12.06 -2.23 3.63
N LEU A 144 -11.54 -3.45 3.82
CA LEU A 144 -12.21 -4.71 3.52
C LEU A 144 -12.81 -5.40 4.75
N GLU A 145 -12.68 -4.79 5.93
CA GLU A 145 -13.14 -5.33 7.21
C GLU A 145 -12.55 -6.72 7.52
N LEU A 146 -11.29 -6.92 7.16
CA LEU A 146 -10.56 -8.18 7.34
C LEU A 146 -9.67 -8.16 8.58
N LYS A 147 -9.49 -9.32 9.19
CA LYS A 147 -8.50 -9.51 10.26
C LYS A 147 -7.10 -9.53 9.66
N THR A 148 -6.13 -8.96 10.38
CA THR A 148 -4.72 -9.03 10.04
C THR A 148 -3.97 -9.93 11.01
N ASN A 149 -3.00 -10.68 10.50
CA ASN A 149 -2.05 -11.41 11.32
C ASN A 149 -0.68 -10.73 11.23
N HIS A 150 -0.42 -9.82 12.16
CA HIS A 150 0.86 -9.14 12.28
C HIS A 150 1.81 -9.99 13.10
N LYS A 151 2.79 -10.63 12.45
CA LYS A 151 4.02 -11.03 13.12
C LYS A 151 4.98 -9.83 13.23
N SER A 152 4.56 -8.72 13.85
CA SER A 152 5.46 -7.59 14.10
C SER A 152 5.84 -7.52 15.56
N ARG A 153 7.13 -7.72 15.82
CA ARG A 153 7.80 -7.24 17.02
C ARG A 153 7.52 -5.73 17.09
N PRO A 154 6.98 -5.21 18.21
CA PRO A 154 6.48 -3.84 18.26
C PRO A 154 7.58 -2.87 17.85
N ALA A 155 7.25 -1.93 16.96
CA ALA A 155 8.06 -0.75 16.74
C ALA A 155 8.31 -0.12 18.11
N LYS A 156 9.59 0.04 18.49
CA LYS A 156 9.95 0.75 19.71
C LYS A 156 9.23 2.10 19.68
N LYS A 157 8.30 2.31 20.61
CA LYS A 157 7.78 3.64 20.91
C LYS A 157 8.99 4.53 21.12
N GLY A 158 9.05 5.65 20.40
CA GLY A 158 10.06 6.66 20.65
C GLY A 158 9.95 7.12 22.10
N GLU A 159 10.90 6.73 22.92
CA GLU A 159 11.12 7.38 24.21
C GLU A 159 11.72 8.75 23.92
N GLY A 160 10.86 9.76 24.02
CA GLY A 160 11.31 11.13 24.25
C GLY A 160 12.08 11.18 25.56
N ASN A 161 13.38 11.35 25.48
CA ASN A 161 14.17 11.88 26.58
C ASN A 161 15.35 12.67 26.02
N ARG A 162 15.07 13.90 25.54
CA ARG A 162 16.09 14.94 25.48
C ARG A 162 15.93 15.79 26.72
N ARG A 163 16.79 15.49 27.71
CA ARG A 163 17.02 16.32 28.90
C ARG A 163 17.33 17.77 28.48
N PRO A 164 16.93 18.78 29.25
CA PRO A 164 17.38 20.14 29.02
C PRO A 164 18.87 20.23 29.32
N THR A 165 19.68 20.61 28.35
CA THR A 165 21.01 21.15 28.61
C THR A 165 20.82 22.45 29.38
N ARG A 166 21.20 22.43 30.66
CA ARG A 166 21.33 23.63 31.49
C ARG A 166 22.45 24.53 30.90
N ALA A 167 22.28 25.82 31.21
CA ALA A 167 23.11 26.99 30.91
C ALA A 167 24.61 26.75 30.79
#